data_AF-A0A938CNR6-F1
#
_entry.id   AF-A0A938CNR6-F1
#
_cell.length_a   1.000
_cell.length_b   1.000
_cell.length_c   1.000
_cell.angle_alpha   90.00
_cell.angle_beta   90.00
_cell.angle_gamma   90.00
#
_symmetry.space_group_name_H-M   'P 1'
#
loop_
_entity.id
_entity.type
_entity.pdbx_description
1 polymer ?
#
loop_
_entity_poly.entity_id
_entity_poly.type
_entity_poly.pdbx_seq_one_letter_code
_entity_poly.pdbx_strand_id
1 'polypeptide(L)'
;ALTDGNHTDEEIEVVIETAMKAKEQGKIRHLGMSSHSREFHMRVMEKWPEFEMLIFPYTPISEPDELHGVFPMAQQKDVGIVTIKPFAGGAVFRAAKRKGEVLDNMEIAALSVKKIIQNEYLTCTVLGMTTIDELENNLTVRNQPRRLSDTEHQQLGAAYGHAFAHLPPEYEFLREWVHAV
;
A
#
# COMPACT_ATOMS: atom_id res chain seq x y z
N ALA A 1 3.07 -15.93 10.16
CA ALA A 1 2.53 -14.67 10.74
C ALA A 1 1.26 -14.32 9.96
N LEU A 2 0.27 -13.62 10.51
CA LEU A 2 -1.00 -13.32 9.79
C LEU A 2 -0.81 -12.70 8.38
N THR A 3 0.38 -12.19 8.09
CA THR A 3 0.74 -11.50 6.85
C THR A 3 1.13 -12.41 5.68
N ASP A 4 1.34 -13.72 5.88
CA ASP A 4 1.77 -14.65 4.82
C ASP A 4 0.60 -15.29 4.04
N GLY A 5 -0.64 -15.12 4.50
CA GLY A 5 -1.84 -15.62 3.83
C GLY A 5 -2.14 -17.10 4.02
N ASN A 6 -1.37 -17.82 4.85
CA ASN A 6 -1.50 -19.26 5.05
C ASN A 6 -2.42 -19.63 6.23
N HIS A 7 -3.63 -19.07 6.25
CA HIS A 7 -4.62 -19.33 7.33
C HIS A 7 -5.72 -20.27 6.82
N THR A 8 -6.14 -21.21 7.67
CA THR A 8 -7.26 -22.10 7.36
C THR A 8 -8.59 -21.32 7.42
N ASP A 9 -9.66 -21.88 6.83
CA ASP A 9 -10.97 -21.26 6.93
C ASP A 9 -11.43 -21.17 8.40
N GLU A 10 -11.17 -22.22 9.19
CA GLU A 10 -11.54 -22.28 10.61
C GLU A 10 -10.82 -21.21 11.46
N GLU A 11 -9.54 -20.96 11.19
CA GLU A 11 -8.79 -19.90 11.88
C GLU A 11 -9.41 -18.52 11.62
N ILE A 12 -9.85 -18.27 10.39
CA ILE A 12 -10.51 -17.01 10.01
C ILE A 12 -11.90 -16.89 10.63
N GLU A 13 -12.67 -17.98 10.67
CA GLU A 13 -13.99 -17.99 11.31
C GLU A 13 -13.89 -17.68 12.81
N VAL A 14 -12.87 -18.19 13.51
CA VAL A 14 -12.62 -17.84 14.93
C VAL A 14 -12.29 -16.35 15.11
N VAL A 15 -11.51 -15.78 14.18
CA VAL A 15 -11.21 -14.33 14.17
C VAL A 15 -12.50 -13.52 13.99
N ILE A 16 -13.35 -13.91 13.05
CA ILE A 16 -14.63 -13.25 12.77
C ILE A 16 -15.54 -13.32 14.00
N GLU A 17 -15.74 -14.50 14.58
CA GLU A 17 -16.60 -14.67 15.77
C GLU A 17 -16.13 -13.77 16.92
N THR A 18 -14.81 -13.71 17.14
CA THR A 18 -14.19 -12.88 18.17
C THR A 18 -14.39 -11.39 17.89
N ALA A 19 -14.18 -10.97 16.63
CA ALA A 19 -14.36 -9.59 16.20
C ALA A 19 -15.83 -9.14 16.32
N MET A 20 -16.79 -10.00 15.97
CA MET A 20 -18.21 -9.70 16.07
C MET A 20 -18.65 -9.50 17.52
N LYS A 21 -18.21 -10.38 18.44
CA LYS A 21 -18.42 -10.17 19.88
C LYS A 21 -17.79 -8.86 20.37
N ALA A 22 -16.61 -8.51 19.88
CA ALA A 22 -15.97 -7.24 20.22
C ALA A 22 -16.74 -6.03 19.68
N LYS A 23 -17.35 -6.13 18.50
CA LYS A 23 -18.20 -5.10 17.89
C LYS A 23 -19.49 -4.92 18.67
N GLU A 24 -20.16 -6.01 19.07
CA GLU A 24 -21.35 -5.98 19.95
C GLU A 24 -21.07 -5.34 21.31
N GLN A 25 -19.88 -5.57 21.86
CA GLN A 25 -19.43 -4.95 23.11
C GLN A 25 -18.95 -3.50 22.94
N GLY A 26 -19.00 -2.94 21.73
CA GLY A 26 -18.56 -1.57 21.43
C GLY A 26 -17.04 -1.35 21.50
N LYS A 27 -16.23 -2.41 21.48
CA LYS A 27 -14.76 -2.33 21.58
C LYS A 27 -14.09 -2.02 20.25
N ILE A 28 -14.68 -2.48 19.15
CA ILE A 28 -14.23 -2.17 17.79
C ILE A 28 -15.42 -1.67 16.96
N ARG A 29 -15.12 -0.90 15.92
CA ARG A 29 -16.14 -0.40 14.98
C ARG A 29 -16.16 -1.17 13.66
N HIS A 30 -14.99 -1.58 13.18
CA HIS A 30 -14.83 -2.28 11.91
C HIS A 30 -13.80 -3.40 12.06
N LEU A 31 -13.94 -4.42 11.21
CA LEU A 31 -12.96 -5.50 11.04
C LEU A 31 -12.25 -5.32 9.70
N GLY A 32 -10.92 -5.46 9.70
CA GLY A 32 -10.11 -5.40 8.49
C GLY A 32 -9.00 -6.45 8.52
N MET A 33 -8.43 -6.72 7.34
CA MET A 33 -7.38 -7.71 7.13
C MET A 33 -6.10 -7.05 6.62
N SER A 34 -4.95 -7.42 7.17
CA SER A 34 -3.64 -7.00 6.69
C SER A 34 -2.85 -8.21 6.21
N SER A 35 -2.40 -8.21 4.95
CA SER A 35 -1.61 -9.30 4.39
C SER A 35 -0.68 -8.83 3.27
N HIS A 36 0.42 -9.56 3.07
CA HIS A 36 1.31 -9.42 1.92
C HIS A 36 0.93 -10.36 0.77
N SER A 37 -0.14 -11.17 0.90
CA SER A 37 -0.63 -12.04 -0.16
C SER A 37 -1.88 -11.44 -0.84
N ARG A 38 -1.79 -11.17 -2.14
CA ARG A 38 -2.95 -10.76 -2.96
C ARG A 38 -4.02 -11.83 -3.02
N GLU A 39 -3.62 -13.08 -3.25
CA GLU A 39 -4.54 -14.22 -3.31
C GLU A 39 -5.34 -14.36 -2.02
N PHE A 40 -4.70 -14.12 -0.88
CA PHE A 40 -5.39 -14.15 0.40
C PHE A 40 -6.42 -13.02 0.54
N HIS A 41 -6.11 -11.80 0.08
CA HIS A 41 -7.09 -10.71 0.04
C HIS A 41 -8.29 -11.05 -0.84
N MET A 42 -8.05 -11.67 -2.00
CA MET A 42 -9.12 -12.12 -2.90
C MET A 42 -10.00 -13.18 -2.23
N ARG A 43 -9.40 -14.24 -1.67
CA ARG A 43 -10.11 -15.29 -0.92
C ARG A 43 -10.92 -14.70 0.24
N VAL A 44 -10.36 -13.73 0.96
CA VAL A 44 -11.03 -13.09 2.09
C VAL A 44 -12.28 -12.35 1.65
N MET A 45 -12.16 -11.51 0.62
CA MET A 45 -13.30 -10.80 0.05
C MET A 45 -14.35 -11.74 -0.53
N GLU A 46 -13.95 -12.86 -1.13
CA GLU A 46 -14.88 -13.85 -1.68
C GLU A 46 -15.70 -14.54 -0.61
N LYS A 47 -15.07 -14.98 0.49
CA LYS A 47 -15.69 -15.86 1.48
C LYS A 47 -16.35 -15.13 2.65
N TRP A 48 -15.76 -14.02 3.13
CA TRP A 48 -16.13 -13.44 4.41
C TRP A 48 -16.49 -11.95 4.27
N PRO A 49 -17.79 -11.62 4.12
CA PRO A 49 -18.25 -10.24 4.00
C PRO A 49 -18.06 -9.40 5.27
N GLU A 50 -17.66 -9.99 6.39
CA GLU A 50 -17.39 -9.30 7.66
C GLU A 50 -16.12 -8.43 7.61
N PHE A 51 -15.23 -8.65 6.64
CA PHE A 51 -14.05 -7.81 6.44
C PHE A 51 -14.39 -6.57 5.61
N GLU A 52 -14.33 -5.41 6.26
CA GLU A 52 -14.73 -4.10 5.71
C GLU A 52 -13.52 -3.31 5.16
N MET A 53 -12.29 -3.81 5.38
CA MET A 53 -11.05 -3.12 5.00
C MET A 53 -9.91 -4.10 4.71
N LEU A 54 -9.10 -3.80 3.69
CA LEU A 54 -7.86 -4.49 3.39
C LEU A 54 -6.64 -3.58 3.54
N ILE A 55 -5.54 -4.14 4.03
CA ILE A 55 -4.25 -3.47 4.19
C ILE A 55 -3.15 -4.23 3.45
N PHE A 56 -2.50 -3.59 2.48
CA PHE A 56 -1.43 -4.20 1.69
C PHE A 56 -0.41 -3.21 1.12
N PRO A 57 0.78 -3.68 0.69
CA PRO A 57 1.77 -2.82 0.07
C PRO A 57 1.30 -2.18 -1.25
N TYR A 58 1.54 -0.88 -1.43
CA TYR A 58 1.37 -0.21 -2.72
C TYR A 58 2.41 0.91 -2.84
N THR A 59 3.12 0.95 -3.96
CA THR A 59 4.19 1.91 -4.24
C THR A 59 3.87 2.72 -5.50
N PRO A 60 4.58 3.81 -5.78
CA PRO A 60 4.37 4.61 -7.00
C PRO A 60 4.59 3.84 -8.32
N ILE A 61 5.30 2.71 -8.27
CA ILE A 61 5.53 1.83 -9.43
C ILE A 61 4.59 0.62 -9.45
N SER A 62 3.68 0.50 -8.47
CA SER A 62 2.67 -0.55 -8.46
C SER A 62 1.61 -0.28 -9.52
N GLU A 63 1.42 -1.23 -10.42
CA GLU A 63 0.36 -1.21 -11.42
C GLU A 63 -0.97 -1.62 -10.75
N PRO A 64 -2.08 -0.89 -10.99
CA PRO A 64 -3.39 -1.33 -10.57
C PRO A 64 -3.82 -2.54 -11.41
N ASP A 65 -4.40 -3.57 -10.77
CA ASP A 65 -5.01 -4.69 -11.49
C ASP A 65 -6.25 -4.17 -12.25
N GLU A 66 -6.20 -4.14 -13.59
CA GLU A 66 -7.19 -3.40 -14.40
C GLU A 66 -8.54 -4.11 -14.58
N LEU A 67 -8.61 -5.44 -14.45
CA LEU A 67 -9.84 -6.21 -14.73
C LEU A 67 -10.21 -7.27 -13.68
N HIS A 68 -9.23 -7.96 -13.08
CA HIS A 68 -9.47 -9.10 -12.19
C HIS A 68 -8.49 -9.15 -11.01
N GLY A 69 -8.62 -8.20 -10.08
CA GLY A 69 -7.73 -8.14 -8.91
C GLY A 69 -8.35 -7.45 -7.71
N VAL A 70 -7.47 -7.01 -6.80
CA VAL A 70 -7.90 -6.53 -5.48
C VAL A 70 -8.74 -5.26 -5.60
N PHE A 71 -8.39 -4.34 -6.52
CA PHE A 71 -9.08 -3.06 -6.65
C PHE A 71 -10.52 -3.18 -7.16
N PRO A 72 -10.82 -3.84 -8.29
CA PRO A 72 -12.20 -3.96 -8.76
C PRO A 72 -13.08 -4.78 -7.80
N MET A 73 -12.54 -5.84 -7.19
CA MET A 73 -13.30 -6.68 -6.24
C MET A 73 -13.65 -5.90 -4.97
N ALA A 74 -12.70 -5.15 -4.41
CA ALA A 74 -12.94 -4.33 -3.22
C ALA A 74 -14.02 -3.27 -3.49
N GLN A 75 -13.99 -2.62 -4.66
CA GLN A 75 -15.04 -1.68 -5.06
C GLN A 75 -16.40 -2.37 -5.18
N GLN A 76 -16.48 -3.55 -5.81
CA GLN A 76 -17.72 -4.31 -5.96
C GLN A 76 -18.33 -4.72 -4.61
N LYS A 77 -17.48 -5.02 -3.62
CA LYS A 77 -17.88 -5.53 -2.30
C LYS A 77 -17.97 -4.45 -1.22
N ASP A 78 -17.78 -3.17 -1.58
CA ASP A 78 -17.76 -2.03 -0.66
C ASP A 78 -16.70 -2.19 0.47
N VAL A 79 -15.51 -2.66 0.10
CA VAL A 79 -14.38 -2.89 1.01
C VAL A 79 -13.36 -1.76 0.87
N GLY A 80 -12.99 -1.13 1.99
CA GLY A 80 -12.01 -0.07 2.01
C GLY A 80 -10.59 -0.56 1.72
N ILE A 81 -9.81 0.22 0.97
CA ILE A 81 -8.41 -0.10 0.65
C ILE A 81 -7.48 0.85 1.39
N VAL A 82 -6.64 0.30 2.26
CA VAL A 82 -5.57 1.01 2.94
C VAL A 82 -4.23 0.48 2.44
N THR A 83 -3.37 1.37 1.98
CA THR A 83 -2.06 0.97 1.47
C THR A 83 -0.93 1.29 2.44
N ILE A 84 0.09 0.45 2.47
CA ILE A 84 1.30 0.62 3.28
C ILE A 84 2.55 0.56 2.40
N LYS A 85 3.70 0.86 3.02
CA LYS A 85 5.03 0.84 2.39
C LYS A 85 5.14 1.71 1.13
N PRO A 86 4.61 2.95 1.12
CA PRO A 86 4.72 3.84 -0.04
C PRO A 86 6.18 4.04 -0.46
N PHE A 87 7.12 4.02 0.49
CA PHE A 87 8.56 4.23 0.28
C PHE A 87 9.39 2.94 0.23
N ALA A 88 8.77 1.79 -0.06
CA ALA A 88 9.43 0.48 -0.16
C ALA A 88 10.33 0.15 1.06
N GLY A 89 9.80 0.32 2.28
CA GLY A 89 10.57 0.09 3.51
C GLY A 89 11.70 1.11 3.76
N GLY A 90 11.67 2.25 3.08
CA GLY A 90 12.74 3.26 3.09
C GLY A 90 13.87 2.95 2.10
N ALA A 91 13.79 1.87 1.32
CA ALA A 91 14.81 1.51 0.33
C ALA A 91 15.06 2.65 -0.68
N VAL A 92 14.00 3.37 -1.06
CA VAL A 92 14.10 4.51 -1.99
C VAL A 92 14.98 5.66 -1.46
N PHE A 93 15.16 5.77 -0.14
CA PHE A 93 16.02 6.79 0.48
C PHE A 93 17.43 6.30 0.82
N ARG A 94 17.64 4.98 0.84
CA ARG A 94 18.91 4.34 1.21
C ARG A 94 19.76 3.98 -0.01
N ALA A 95 19.14 3.90 -1.18
CA ALA A 95 19.82 3.65 -2.42
C ALA A 95 20.90 4.74 -2.62
N ALA A 96 22.15 4.34 -2.91
CA ALA A 96 23.20 5.30 -3.19
C ALA A 96 22.75 6.20 -4.36
N LYS A 97 22.75 7.53 -4.17
CA LYS A 97 22.31 8.47 -5.20
C LYS A 97 23.10 8.21 -6.48
N ARG A 98 22.41 8.00 -7.59
CA ARG A 98 23.07 7.79 -8.89
C ARG A 98 23.60 9.11 -9.42
N LYS A 99 24.70 9.06 -10.17
CA LYS A 99 25.19 10.23 -10.92
C LYS A 99 24.08 10.69 -11.88
N GLY A 100 23.61 11.93 -11.71
CA GLY A 100 22.51 12.52 -12.49
C GLY A 100 21.13 12.39 -11.84
N GLU A 101 21.01 11.78 -10.66
CA GLU A 101 19.80 11.83 -9.85
C GLU A 101 19.62 13.25 -9.29
N VAL A 102 18.47 13.84 -9.58
CA VAL A 102 18.21 15.26 -9.31
C VAL A 102 17.36 15.44 -8.06
N LEU A 103 16.51 14.46 -7.74
CA LEU A 103 15.58 14.55 -6.63
C LEU A 103 16.29 14.34 -5.28
N ASP A 104 15.88 15.09 -4.27
CA ASP A 104 16.18 14.79 -2.88
C ASP A 104 15.12 13.87 -2.23
N ASN A 105 15.38 13.46 -0.99
CA ASN A 105 14.50 12.52 -0.29
C ASN A 105 13.10 13.11 -0.01
N MET A 106 13.01 14.42 0.24
CA MET A 106 11.72 15.09 0.47
C MET A 106 10.94 15.19 -0.84
N GLU A 107 11.60 15.50 -1.95
CA GLU A 107 10.99 15.50 -3.28
C GLU A 107 10.52 14.11 -3.69
N ILE A 108 11.34 13.07 -3.49
CA ILE A 108 10.94 11.67 -3.71
C ILE A 108 9.70 11.33 -2.88
N ALA A 109 9.70 11.67 -1.58
CA ALA A 109 8.57 11.39 -0.70
C ALA A 109 7.29 12.08 -1.18
N ALA A 110 7.36 13.39 -1.47
CA ALA A 110 6.21 14.17 -1.93
C ALA A 110 5.65 13.65 -3.26
N LEU A 111 6.51 13.35 -4.24
CA LEU A 111 6.11 12.78 -5.53
C LEU A 111 5.53 11.37 -5.38
N SER A 112 6.05 10.56 -4.47
CA SER A 112 5.53 9.22 -4.17
C SER A 112 4.12 9.27 -3.63
N VAL A 113 3.88 10.09 -2.61
CA VAL A 113 2.55 10.30 -2.04
C VAL A 113 1.60 10.83 -3.10
N LYS A 114 2.04 11.83 -3.87
CA LYS A 114 1.25 12.44 -4.96
C LYS A 114 0.84 11.44 -6.03
N LYS A 115 1.72 10.52 -6.42
CA LYS A 115 1.41 9.44 -7.36
C LYS A 115 0.41 8.45 -6.77
N ILE A 116 0.59 8.05 -5.50
CA ILE A 116 -0.27 7.06 -4.85
C ILE A 116 -1.70 7.57 -4.68
N ILE A 117 -1.88 8.79 -4.20
CA ILE A 117 -3.24 9.34 -3.94
C ILE A 117 -4.05 9.62 -5.22
N GLN A 118 -3.43 9.52 -6.41
CA GLN A 118 -4.14 9.60 -7.69
C GLN A 118 -4.88 8.30 -8.05
N ASN A 119 -4.61 7.21 -7.34
CA ASN A 119 -5.36 5.97 -7.51
C ASN A 119 -6.70 6.07 -6.77
N GLU A 120 -7.78 6.21 -7.54
CA GLU A 120 -9.14 6.43 -7.03
C GLU A 120 -9.73 5.23 -6.28
N TYR A 121 -9.13 4.04 -6.41
CA TYR A 121 -9.54 2.88 -5.63
C TYR A 121 -9.08 2.96 -4.16
N LEU A 122 -8.08 3.79 -3.85
CA LEU A 122 -7.51 3.86 -2.51
C LEU A 122 -8.38 4.70 -1.58
N THR A 123 -8.75 4.12 -0.44
CA THR A 123 -9.40 4.87 0.65
C THR A 123 -8.37 5.66 1.46
N CYS A 124 -7.20 5.07 1.70
CA CYS A 124 -6.15 5.69 2.51
C CYS A 124 -4.76 5.13 2.13
N THR A 125 -3.72 5.93 2.35
CA THR A 125 -2.34 5.46 2.34
C THR A 125 -1.66 5.83 3.66
N VAL A 126 -1.01 4.85 4.28
CA VAL A 126 -0.31 5.02 5.56
C VAL A 126 1.15 5.34 5.29
N LEU A 127 1.54 6.54 5.68
CA LEU A 127 2.88 7.07 5.47
C LEU A 127 3.73 6.88 6.73
N GLY A 128 4.93 6.34 6.58
CA GLY A 128 5.93 6.27 7.64
C GLY A 128 6.76 7.56 7.67
N MET A 129 6.91 8.15 8.85
CA MET A 129 7.69 9.37 9.09
C MET A 129 8.21 9.38 10.53
N THR A 130 9.33 10.06 10.74
CA THR A 130 10.07 10.14 12.01
C THR A 130 10.35 11.57 12.45
N THR A 131 10.15 12.56 11.57
CA THR A 131 10.34 13.98 11.87
C THR A 131 9.11 14.81 11.49
N ILE A 132 9.01 16.02 12.06
CA ILE A 132 7.95 16.97 11.72
C ILE A 132 8.10 17.48 10.29
N ASP A 133 9.34 17.70 9.82
CA ASP A 133 9.59 18.14 8.43
C ASP A 133 9.08 17.11 7.42
N GLU A 134 9.25 15.80 7.68
CA GLU A 134 8.69 14.73 6.86
C GLU A 134 7.15 14.74 6.86
N LEU A 135 6.53 15.01 8.02
CA LEU A 135 5.07 15.17 8.13
C LEU A 135 4.60 16.36 7.28
N GLU A 136 5.21 17.53 7.47
CA GLU A 136 4.86 18.75 6.75
C GLU A 136 5.02 18.56 5.23
N ASN A 137 6.12 17.95 4.80
CA ASN A 137 6.37 17.64 3.40
C ASN A 137 5.27 16.74 2.80
N ASN A 138 4.88 15.67 3.50
CA ASN A 138 3.80 14.78 3.05
C ASN A 138 2.44 15.51 2.96
N LEU A 139 2.18 16.47 3.85
CA LEU A 139 0.94 17.27 3.84
C LEU A 139 0.88 18.27 2.68
N THR A 140 2.03 18.69 2.11
CA THR A 140 2.04 19.63 0.97
C THR A 140 1.25 19.11 -0.22
N VAL A 141 1.22 17.79 -0.41
CA VAL A 141 0.58 17.12 -1.55
C VAL A 141 -0.91 17.39 -1.61
N ARG A 142 -1.60 17.51 -0.47
CA ARG A 142 -3.03 17.80 -0.40
C ARG A 142 -3.42 19.06 -1.16
N ASN A 143 -2.53 20.05 -1.17
CA ASN A 143 -2.78 21.34 -1.80
C ASN A 143 -2.27 21.40 -3.25
N GLN A 144 -1.85 20.27 -3.84
CA GLN A 144 -1.28 20.17 -5.18
C GLN A 144 -1.98 19.11 -6.04
N PRO A 145 -3.22 19.35 -6.52
CA PRO A 145 -4.03 18.34 -7.19
C PRO A 145 -3.53 17.95 -8.60
N ARG A 146 -2.49 18.61 -9.13
CA ARG A 146 -1.99 18.31 -10.47
C ARG A 146 -1.37 16.90 -10.54
N ARG A 147 -1.48 16.29 -11.71
CA ARG A 147 -0.71 15.08 -12.04
C ARG A 147 0.80 15.38 -12.08
N LEU A 148 1.60 14.33 -11.94
CA LEU A 148 3.05 14.43 -12.14
C LEU A 148 3.31 14.76 -13.62
N SER A 149 4.37 15.54 -13.88
CA SER A 149 4.87 15.71 -15.24
C SER A 149 5.56 14.43 -15.72
N ASP A 150 5.78 14.29 -17.03
CA ASP A 150 6.52 13.15 -17.59
C ASP A 150 7.93 13.05 -17.00
N THR A 151 8.58 14.19 -16.77
CA THR A 151 9.90 14.25 -16.13
C THR A 151 9.85 13.77 -14.68
N GLU A 152 8.86 14.21 -13.89
CA GLU A 152 8.68 13.74 -12.51
C GLU A 152 8.38 12.24 -12.46
N HIS A 153 7.54 11.75 -13.39
CA HIS A 153 7.26 10.32 -13.54
C HIS A 153 8.53 9.52 -13.84
N GLN A 154 9.36 9.99 -14.77
CA GLN A 154 10.60 9.32 -15.14
C GLN A 154 11.62 9.32 -14.00
N GLN A 155 11.80 10.45 -13.32
CA GLN A 155 12.74 10.59 -12.20
C GLN A 155 12.31 9.71 -11.01
N LEU A 156 11.01 9.72 -10.67
CA LEU A 156 10.46 8.88 -9.61
C LEU A 156 10.59 7.40 -9.97
N GLY A 157 10.27 7.02 -11.21
CA GLY A 157 10.43 5.65 -11.71
C GLY A 157 11.88 5.18 -11.66
N ALA A 158 12.85 6.04 -11.99
CA ALA A 158 14.27 5.72 -11.89
C ALA A 158 14.74 5.49 -10.44
N ALA A 159 14.29 6.34 -9.50
CA ALA A 159 14.58 6.18 -8.07
C ALA A 159 14.02 4.85 -7.53
N TYR A 160 12.76 4.56 -7.83
CA TYR A 160 12.13 3.30 -7.43
C TYR A 160 12.73 2.08 -8.13
N GLY A 161 13.04 2.16 -9.42
CA GLY A 161 13.70 1.06 -10.14
C GLY A 161 15.05 0.71 -9.54
N HIS A 162 15.83 1.72 -9.14
CA HIS A 162 17.10 1.51 -8.45
C HIS A 162 16.91 0.92 -7.03
N ALA A 163 15.94 1.45 -6.27
CA ALA A 163 15.59 0.91 -4.96
C ALA A 163 15.14 -0.56 -5.04
N PHE A 164 14.28 -0.88 -6.01
CA PHE A 164 13.81 -2.24 -6.25
C PHE A 164 14.93 -3.17 -6.73
N ALA A 165 15.94 -2.69 -7.45
CA ALA A 165 17.11 -3.50 -7.78
C ALA A 165 17.95 -3.89 -6.55
N HIS A 166 17.82 -3.17 -5.43
CA HIS A 166 18.63 -3.34 -4.21
C HIS A 166 17.78 -3.45 -2.94
N LEU A 167 16.58 -4.06 -3.05
CA LEU A 167 15.76 -4.32 -1.87
C LEU A 167 16.55 -5.20 -0.89
N PRO A 168 16.50 -4.91 0.41
CA PRO A 168 17.03 -5.83 1.40
C PRO A 168 16.16 -7.11 1.43
N PRO A 169 16.70 -8.26 1.86
CA PRO A 169 16.01 -9.55 1.81
C PRO A 169 14.61 -9.53 2.42
N GLU A 170 14.43 -8.83 3.54
CA GLU A 170 13.14 -8.75 4.24
C GLU A 170 12.06 -7.95 3.50
N TYR A 171 12.41 -7.24 2.41
CA TYR A 171 11.47 -6.48 1.58
C TYR A 171 11.37 -6.99 0.13
N GLU A 172 12.03 -8.10 -0.23
CA GLU A 172 11.98 -8.65 -1.60
C GLU A 172 10.56 -9.03 -2.05
N PHE A 173 9.69 -9.42 -1.12
CA PHE A 173 8.27 -9.71 -1.39
C PHE A 173 7.52 -8.51 -2.02
N LEU A 174 8.03 -7.28 -1.89
CA LEU A 174 7.45 -6.11 -2.56
C LEU A 174 7.46 -6.23 -4.09
N ARG A 175 8.34 -7.04 -4.68
CA ARG A 175 8.40 -7.27 -6.13
C ARG A 175 7.10 -7.86 -6.65
N GLU A 176 6.48 -8.73 -5.88
CA GLU A 176 5.17 -9.30 -6.19
C GLU A 176 4.13 -8.19 -6.30
N TRP A 177 4.28 -7.10 -5.54
CA TRP A 177 3.38 -5.94 -5.46
C TRP A 177 3.56 -4.86 -6.55
N VAL A 178 4.47 -5.06 -7.50
CA VAL A 178 4.74 -4.06 -8.56
C VAL A 178 3.88 -4.32 -9.80
N HIS A 179 3.76 -5.57 -10.22
CA HIS A 179 3.03 -5.93 -11.43
C HIS A 179 1.68 -6.56 -11.09
N ALA A 180 0.70 -6.34 -11.95
CA ALA A 180 -0.52 -7.14 -11.98
C ALA A 180 -0.16 -8.55 -12.49
N VAL A 181 -0.79 -9.59 -11.92
CA VAL A 181 -0.63 -10.99 -12.36
C VAL A 181 -1.68 -11.31 -13.42
#